data_AF-A0A7C1WG66-F1
#
_entry.id   AF-A0A7C1WG66-F1
#
_cell.length_a   1.000
_cell.length_b   1.000
_cell.length_c   1.000
_cell.angle_alpha   90.00
_cell.angle_beta   90.00
_cell.angle_gamma   90.00
#
_symmetry.space_group_name_H-M   'P 1'
#
loop_
_entity.id
_entity.type
_entity.pdbx_description
1 polymer ?
#
loop_
_entity_poly.entity_id
_entity_poly.type
_entity_poly.pdbx_seq_one_letter_code
_entity_poly.pdbx_strand_id
1 'polypeptide(L)' 'MIGIDVEEPEEKCNDPNCPFHGHLKVRGIIIKGKVVSTSMQKTVVIEREKLHYVPKYERYEKRTSRYKAH' A
#
# COMPACT_ATOMS: atom_id res chain seq x y z
N MET A 1 6.83 -15.41 -8.72
CA MET A 1 6.39 -14.45 -9.75
C MET A 1 4.97 -13.93 -9.50
N ILE A 2 4.85 -12.68 -9.05
CA ILE A 2 3.60 -12.05 -8.55
C ILE A 2 2.68 -11.51 -9.67
N GLY A 3 3.03 -11.67 -10.95
CA GLY A 3 2.23 -11.12 -12.06
C GLY A 3 2.22 -9.59 -12.10
N ILE A 4 3.13 -8.95 -11.36
CA ILE A 4 3.41 -7.52 -11.37
C ILE A 4 4.89 -7.38 -11.75
N ASP A 5 5.22 -6.36 -12.54
CA ASP A 5 6.58 -5.99 -12.93
C ASP A 5 7.32 -5.39 -11.71
N VAL A 6 7.81 -6.27 -10.82
CA VAL A 6 8.60 -5.93 -9.63
C VAL A 6 9.76 -6.89 -9.54
N GLU A 7 10.97 -6.36 -9.34
CA GLU A 7 12.18 -7.16 -9.13
C GLU A 7 12.04 -8.02 -7.87
N GLU A 8 12.41 -9.30 -7.98
CA GLU A 8 12.32 -10.23 -6.87
C GLU A 8 13.42 -9.91 -5.84
N PRO A 9 13.10 -9.88 -4.53
CA PRO A 9 14.08 -9.57 -3.50
C PRO A 9 15.15 -10.67 -3.42
N GLU A 10 16.41 -10.27 -3.23
CA GLU A 10 17.56 -11.19 -3.13
C GLU A 10 17.55 -12.01 -1.82
N GLU A 11 16.90 -11.49 -0.77
CA GLU A 11 16.82 -12.14 0.54
C GLU A 11 15.57 -13.03 0.70
N LYS A 12 15.79 -14.23 1.23
CA LYS A 12 14.73 -15.18 1.55
C LYS A 12 13.97 -14.73 2.79
N CYS A 13 12.67 -14.50 2.63
CA CYS A 13 11.77 -14.14 3.73
C CYS A 13 11.03 -15.39 4.23
N ASN A 14 11.02 -15.62 5.54
CA ASN A 14 10.31 -16.74 6.19
C ASN A 14 8.91 -16.36 6.69
N ASP A 15 8.34 -15.22 6.25
CA ASP A 15 7.03 -14.78 6.70
C ASP A 15 5.89 -15.45 5.90
N PRO A 16 4.88 -16.04 6.58
CA PRO A 16 3.76 -16.70 5.91
C PRO A 16 2.87 -15.72 5.12
N ASN A 17 2.91 -14.44 5.52
CA ASN A 17 2.18 -13.35 4.89
C ASN A 17 3.00 -12.63 3.79
N CYS A 18 4.24 -13.06 3.53
CA CYS A 18 5.06 -12.48 2.48
C CYS A 18 4.42 -12.74 1.10
N PRO A 19 4.25 -11.74 0.23
CA PRO A 19 3.70 -11.92 -1.12
C PRO A 19 4.56 -12.81 -2.05
N PHE A 20 5.88 -12.91 -1.78
CA PHE A 20 6.82 -13.64 -2.63
C PHE A 20 7.03 -15.09 -2.18
N HIS A 21 7.29 -15.30 -0.89
CA HIS A 21 7.66 -16.59 -0.31
C HIS A 21 6.53 -17.25 0.51
N GLY A 22 5.48 -16.49 0.83
CA GLY A 22 4.36 -16.95 1.65
C GLY A 22 3.21 -17.56 0.83
N HIS A 23 2.07 -17.74 1.49
CA HIS A 23 0.88 -18.34 0.88
C HIS A 23 -0.13 -17.29 0.36
N LEU A 24 0.11 -16.00 0.63
CA LEU A 24 -0.79 -14.92 0.24
C LEU A 24 -0.64 -14.60 -1.26
N LYS A 25 -1.77 -14.69 -1.97
CA LYS A 25 -1.86 -14.29 -3.38
C LYS A 25 -2.19 -12.81 -3.49
N VAL A 26 -1.39 -12.08 -4.28
CA VAL A 26 -1.66 -10.67 -4.60
C VAL A 26 -2.82 -10.61 -5.59
N ARG A 27 -3.88 -9.86 -5.25
CA ARG A 27 -5.07 -9.66 -6.07
C ARG A 27 -5.68 -8.28 -5.82
N GLY A 28 -6.38 -7.73 -6.81
CA GLY A 28 -7.10 -6.48 -6.69
C GLY A 28 -6.31 -5.25 -7.14
N ILE A 29 -6.57 -4.11 -6.51
CA ILE A 29 -6.06 -2.80 -6.95
C ILE A 29 -4.69 -2.52 -6.34
N ILE A 30 -3.75 -2.11 -7.18
CA ILE A 30 -2.43 -1.61 -6.75
C ILE A 30 -2.55 -0.13 -6.42
N ILE A 31 -2.18 0.25 -5.19
CA ILE A 31 -2.24 1.64 -4.72
C ILE A 31 -0.83 2.15 -4.50
N LYS A 32 -0.52 3.31 -5.07
CA LYS A 32 0.70 4.07 -4.77
C LYS A 32 0.39 5.13 -3.71
N GLY A 33 1.25 5.25 -2.72
CA GLY A 33 1.11 6.20 -1.61
C GLY A 33 2.44 6.44 -0.91
N LYS A 34 2.46 7.39 0.02
CA LYS A 34 3.65 7.76 0.80
C LYS A 34 3.71 6.94 2.08
N VAL A 35 4.89 6.48 2.47
CA VAL A 35 5.10 5.84 3.78
C VAL A 35 5.13 6.90 4.86
N VAL A 36 4.25 6.77 5.86
CA VAL A 36 4.16 7.71 7.00
C VAL A 36 4.80 7.14 8.25
N SER A 37 4.66 5.84 8.50
CA SER A 37 5.23 5.20 9.67
C SER A 37 5.65 3.76 9.36
N THR A 38 6.82 3.40 9.88
CA THR A 38 7.42 2.06 9.87
C THR A 38 7.62 1.51 11.28
N SER A 39 7.02 2.13 12.29
CA SER A 39 7.27 1.81 13.70
C SER A 39 6.69 0.45 14.14
N MET A 40 5.80 -0.15 13.34
CA MET A 40 5.21 -1.45 13.63
C MET A 40 6.07 -2.58 13.05
N GLN A 41 6.24 -3.66 13.81
CA GLN A 41 6.95 -4.84 13.31
C GLN A 41 6.16 -5.47 12.15
N LYS A 42 6.82 -5.66 11.00
CA LYS A 42 6.26 -6.30 9.79
C LYS A 42 4.97 -5.65 9.27
N THR A 43 4.79 -4.34 9.48
CA THR A 43 3.64 -3.60 8.94
C THR A 43 4.05 -2.16 8.69
N VAL A 44 3.65 -1.61 7.55
CA VAL A 44 3.90 -0.23 7.14
C VAL A 44 2.58 0.52 7.01
N VAL A 45 2.55 1.77 7.46
CA VAL A 45 1.40 2.66 7.25
C VAL A 45 1.65 3.53 6.04
N ILE A 46 0.83 3.32 5.00
CA ILE A 46 0.84 4.06 3.74
C ILE A 46 -0.29 5.09 3.76
N GLU A 47 0.01 6.31 3.32
CA GLU A 47 -0.95 7.39 3.20
C GLU A 47 -1.15 7.77 1.74
N ARG A 48 -2.42 7.97 1.36
CA ARG A 48 -2.82 8.46 0.04
C ARG A 48 -3.64 9.72 0.20
N GLU A 49 -3.14 10.79 -0.41
CA GLU A 49 -3.85 12.04 -0.54
C GLU A 49 -4.66 12.03 -1.84
N LYS A 50 -5.92 12.46 -1.77
CA LYS A 50 -6.78 12.69 -2.94
C LYS A 50 -7.52 14.01 -2.80
N LEU A 51 -7.70 14.69 -3.92
CA LEU A 51 -8.56 15.87 -4.00
C LEU A 51 -10.00 15.41 -4.23
N HIS A 52 -10.89 15.79 -3.33
CA HIS A 52 -12.31 15.51 -3.43
C HIS A 52 -13.05 16.80 -3.80
N TYR A 53 -13.71 16.82 -4.95
CA TYR A 53 -14.50 17.97 -5.37
C TYR A 53 -15.80 18.07 -4.57
N VAL A 54 -16.10 19.26 -4.05
CA VAL A 54 -17.33 19.55 -3.32
C VAL A 54 -18.20 20.46 -4.19
N PRO A 55 -19.26 19.93 -4.82
CA PRO A 55 -20.03 20.66 -5.84
C PRO A 55 -20.74 21.89 -5.29
N LYS A 56 -21.21 21.84 -4.04
CA LYS A 56 -21.89 22.98 -3.38
C LYS A 56 -21.00 24.23 -3.28
N TYR A 57 -19.70 24.06 -3.16
CA TYR A 57 -18.75 25.17 -2.97
C TYR A 57 -17.78 25.33 -4.13
N GLU A 58 -17.94 24.52 -5.18
CA GLU A 58 -17.05 24.47 -6.35
C GLU A 58 -15.56 24.41 -6.00
N ARG A 59 -15.23 23.70 -4.90
CA ARG A 59 -13.87 23.64 -4.32
C ARG A 59 -13.40 22.21 -4.16
N TYR A 60 -12.08 22.03 -4.14
CA TYR A 60 -11.45 20.75 -3.81
C TYR A 60 -11.03 20.71 -2.34
N GLU A 61 -11.43 19.64 -1.65
CA GLU A 61 -10.98 19.30 -0.31
C GLU A 61 -9.83 18.29 -0.41
N LYS A 62 -8.74 18.50 0.33
CA LYS A 62 -7.69 17.49 0.48
C LYS A 62 -8.16 16.43 1.47
N ARG A 63 -8.30 15.19 0.99
CA ARG A 63 -8.62 14.03 1.83
C ARG A 63 -7.44 13.09 1.91
N THR A 64 -7.14 12.70 3.14
CA THR A 64 -6.04 11.81 3.46
C THR A 64 -6.61 10.48 3.95
N SER A 65 -6.18 9.38 3.32
CA SER A 65 -6.58 8.03 3.72
C SER A 65 -5.35 7.20 4.06
N ARG A 66 -5.40 6.48 5.19
CA ARG A 66 -4.30 5.63 5.66
C ARG A 66 -4.63 4.16 5.49
N TYR A 67 -3.67 3.41 4.98
CA TYR A 67 -3.74 1.99 4.73
C TYR A 67 -2.62 1.31 5.51
N LYS A 68 -2.94 0.19 6.16
CA LYS A 68 -1.94 -0.66 6.79
C LYS A 68 -1.58 -1.75 5.77
N ALA A 69 -0.32 -1.80 5.39
CA ALA A 69 0.22 -2.79 4.48
C ALA A 69 1.17 -3.71 5.26
N HIS A 70 1.14 -4.99 4.91
CA HIS A 70 2.14 -5.95 5.36
C HIS A 70 3.31 -5.94 4.38
#